data_AF-A0A818S1E0-F1
#
_entry.id   AF-A0A818S1E0-F1
#
_cell.length_a   1.000
_cell.length_b   1.000
_cell.length_c   1.000
_cell.angle_alpha   90.00
_cell.angle_beta   90.00
_cell.angle_gamma   90.00
#
_symmetry.space_group_name_H-M   'P 1'
#
loop_
_entity.id
_entity.type
_entity.pdbx_description
1 polymer ?
#
loop_
_entity_poly.entity_id
_entity_poly.type
_entity_poly.pdbx_seq_one_letter_code
_entity_poly.pdbx_strand_id
1 'polypeptide(L)'
;MESITKFDRTPTMSTYLVAYVVGEYDYIETKDSNGISMRVYTPLGKKEHGTFALDLASKVLPFYAEYFNIKYPIAKADQIAIPDFAS
;
A
#
# COMPACT_ATOMS: atom_id res chain seq x y z
N MET A 1 18.66 14.13 17.10
CA MET A 1 19.07 12.80 16.60
C MET A 1 18.37 12.64 15.26
N GLU A 2 19.11 12.55 14.16
CA GLU A 2 18.51 12.40 12.83
C GLU A 2 17.99 10.96 12.68
N SER A 3 16.73 10.80 12.29
CA SER A 3 16.15 9.49 11.99
C SER A 3 16.38 9.17 10.52
N ILE A 4 17.05 8.05 10.22
CA ILE A 4 17.32 7.59 8.85
C ILE A 4 16.49 6.34 8.59
N THR A 5 15.57 6.41 7.64
CA THR A 5 14.80 5.26 7.15
C THR A 5 15.40 4.75 5.85
N LYS A 6 15.69 3.44 5.77
CA LYS A 6 16.17 2.77 4.55
C LYS A 6 15.08 1.86 3.99
N PHE A 7 14.85 1.92 2.68
CA PHE A 7 13.91 1.07 1.97
C PHE A 7 14.66 0.09 1.06
N ASP A 8 14.01 -1.04 0.75
CA ASP A 8 14.55 -2.01 -0.20
C ASP A 8 14.65 -1.44 -1.61
N ARG A 9 15.55 -2.00 -2.41
CA ARG A 9 15.71 -1.62 -3.83
C ARG A 9 14.46 -2.01 -4.61
N THR A 10 13.89 -1.07 -5.37
CA THR A 10 12.73 -1.34 -6.23
C THR A 10 13.11 -2.22 -7.42
N PRO A 11 12.15 -2.97 -8.00
CA PRO A 11 12.26 -3.46 -9.36
C PRO A 11 12.48 -2.30 -10.36
N THR A 12 12.87 -2.64 -11.59
CA THR A 12 12.94 -1.66 -12.68
C THR A 12 11.55 -1.06 -12.91
N MET A 13 11.44 0.27 -12.82
CA MET A 13 10.21 1.01 -13.01
C MET A 13 10.50 2.40 -13.58
N SER A 14 9.51 3.02 -14.20
CA SER A 14 9.61 4.40 -14.69
C SER A 14 9.77 5.40 -13.55
N THR A 15 10.48 6.51 -13.78
CA THR A 15 10.79 7.51 -12.75
C THR A 15 9.55 8.16 -12.11
N TYR A 16 8.43 8.26 -12.85
CA TYR A 16 7.19 8.84 -12.34
C TYR A 16 6.47 7.97 -11.29
N LEU A 17 6.89 6.72 -11.09
CA LEU A 17 6.33 5.82 -10.06
C LEU A 17 7.04 5.93 -8.71
N VAL A 18 8.11 6.73 -8.62
CA VAL A 18 8.80 6.98 -7.36
C VAL A 18 7.87 7.74 -6.42
N ALA A 19 7.62 7.18 -5.24
CA ALA A 19 6.81 7.79 -4.20
C ALA A 19 7.40 7.53 -2.81
N TYR A 20 7.36 8.54 -1.96
CA TYR A 20 7.59 8.43 -0.51
C TYR A 20 6.69 9.46 0.19
N VAL A 21 6.21 9.11 1.38
CA VAL A 21 5.35 9.97 2.19
C VAL A 21 5.93 10.07 3.60
N VAL A 22 5.95 11.28 4.15
CA VAL A 22 6.41 11.56 5.51
C VAL A 22 5.30 12.29 6.24
N GLY A 23 4.86 11.74 7.36
CA GLY A 23 3.80 12.31 8.20
C GLY A 23 3.29 11.31 9.22
N GLU A 24 2.36 11.77 10.05
CA GLU A 24 1.72 10.95 11.07
C GLU A 24 0.42 10.35 10.53
N TYR A 25 0.38 9.02 10.47
CA TYR A 25 -0.75 8.27 9.94
C TYR A 25 -1.02 7.04 10.80
N ASP A 26 -2.29 6.71 10.95
CA ASP A 26 -2.69 5.37 11.39
C ASP A 26 -2.74 4.43 10.19
N TYR A 27 -2.60 3.13 10.42
CA TYR A 27 -2.88 2.13 9.40
C TYR A 27 -3.59 0.90 9.95
N ILE A 28 -4.28 0.22 9.05
CA ILE A 28 -4.77 -1.15 9.23
C ILE A 28 -4.08 -2.05 8.20
N GLU A 29 -3.83 -3.31 8.56
CA GLU A 29 -3.08 -4.26 7.75
C GLU A 29 -3.81 -5.61 7.68
N THR A 30 -3.72 -6.26 6.52
CA THR A 30 -4.06 -7.68 6.33
C THR A 30 -3.07 -8.33 5.37
N LYS A 31 -3.19 -9.64 5.16
CA LYS A 31 -2.49 -10.35 4.09
C LYS A 31 -3.48 -10.92 3.10
N ASP A 32 -3.13 -10.87 1.83
CA ASP A 32 -3.89 -11.58 0.80
C ASP A 32 -3.59 -13.10 0.79
N SER A 33 -4.28 -13.84 -0.06
CA SER A 33 -4.09 -15.30 -0.20
C SER A 33 -2.72 -15.71 -0.75
N ASN A 34 -1.98 -14.77 -1.35
CA ASN A 34 -0.61 -14.98 -1.86
C ASN A 34 0.47 -14.55 -0.84
N GLY A 35 0.06 -14.08 0.35
CA GLY A 35 0.95 -13.64 1.42
C GLY A 35 1.46 -12.21 1.29
N ILE A 36 0.92 -11.40 0.37
CA ILE A 36 1.27 -9.98 0.19
C ILE A 36 0.64 -9.17 1.33
N SER A 37 1.46 -8.35 2.01
CA SER A 37 0.97 -7.42 3.03
C SER A 37 0.21 -6.26 2.38
N MET A 38 -1.05 -6.10 2.73
CA MET A 38 -1.89 -4.99 2.27
C MET A 38 -2.10 -4.02 3.42
N ARG A 39 -1.91 -2.72 3.18
CA ARG A 39 -2.11 -1.68 4.20
C ARG A 39 -2.92 -0.52 3.67
N VAL A 40 -3.76 0.04 4.53
CA VAL A 40 -4.45 1.31 4.27
C VAL A 40 -4.04 2.31 5.35
N TYR A 41 -3.35 3.35 4.94
CA TYR A 41 -2.92 4.48 5.75
C TYR A 41 -3.97 5.60 5.69
N THR A 42 -4.30 6.16 6.84
CA THR A 42 -5.26 7.26 6.99
C THR A 42 -4.73 8.31 7.97
N PRO A 43 -5.22 9.56 7.93
CA PRO A 43 -4.97 10.51 9.01
C PRO A 43 -5.28 9.92 10.38
N LEU A 44 -4.61 10.43 11.42
CA LEU A 44 -4.79 9.97 12.79
C LEU A 44 -6.27 9.97 13.21
N GLY A 45 -6.69 8.90 13.87
CA GLY A 45 -8.07 8.70 14.34
C GLY A 45 -9.08 8.33 13.24
N LYS A 46 -8.63 8.07 12.00
CA LYS A 46 -9.50 7.77 10.84
C LYS A 46 -9.34 6.35 10.28
N LYS A 47 -8.56 5.48 10.92
CA LYS A 47 -8.22 4.14 10.40
C LYS A 47 -9.42 3.25 10.08
N GLU A 48 -10.50 3.36 10.83
CA GLU A 48 -11.73 2.59 10.62
C GLU A 48 -12.38 2.87 9.26
N HIS A 49 -12.15 4.06 8.69
CA HIS A 49 -12.61 4.38 7.33
C HIS A 49 -11.84 3.60 6.24
N GLY A 50 -10.67 3.04 6.56
CA GLY A 50 -9.89 2.21 5.64
C GLY A 50 -10.39 0.78 5.50
N THR A 51 -11.26 0.30 6.39
CA THR A 51 -11.62 -1.14 6.50
C THR A 51 -12.19 -1.72 5.21
N PHE A 52 -13.08 -0.99 4.55
CA PHE A 52 -13.64 -1.42 3.27
C PHE A 52 -12.56 -1.50 2.17
N ALA A 53 -11.70 -0.48 2.08
CA ALA A 53 -10.61 -0.46 1.10
C ALA A 53 -9.64 -1.62 1.32
N LEU A 54 -9.30 -1.92 2.57
CA LEU A 54 -8.41 -3.02 2.93
C LEU A 54 -9.00 -4.39 2.57
N ASP A 55 -10.27 -4.64 2.92
CA ASP A 55 -10.97 -5.88 2.59
C ASP A 55 -11.05 -6.08 1.06
N LEU A 56 -11.44 -5.04 0.32
CA LEU A 56 -11.52 -5.09 -1.13
C LEU A 56 -10.14 -5.35 -1.76
N ALA A 57 -9.11 -4.63 -1.32
CA ALA A 57 -7.76 -4.76 -1.86
C ALA A 57 -7.20 -6.19 -1.68
N SER A 58 -7.49 -6.82 -0.54
CA SER A 58 -7.07 -8.20 -0.24
C SER A 58 -7.71 -9.26 -1.15
N LYS A 59 -8.82 -8.93 -1.80
CA LYS A 59 -9.53 -9.80 -2.77
C LYS A 59 -9.16 -9.46 -4.21
N VAL A 60 -9.01 -8.18 -4.52
CA VAL A 60 -8.74 -7.69 -5.88
C VAL A 60 -7.32 -8.04 -6.34
N LEU A 61 -6.32 -7.94 -5.46
CA LEU A 61 -4.93 -8.23 -5.86
C LEU A 61 -4.74 -9.71 -6.25
N PRO A 62 -5.21 -10.71 -5.46
CA PRO A 62 -5.20 -12.10 -5.90
C PRO A 62 -6.00 -12.36 -7.17
N PHE A 63 -7.16 -11.71 -7.33
CA PHE A 63 -7.96 -11.84 -8.54
C PHE A 63 -7.17 -11.43 -9.79
N TYR A 64 -6.49 -10.28 -9.77
CA TYR A 64 -5.67 -9.87 -10.90
C TYR A 64 -4.44 -10.77 -11.11
N ALA A 65 -3.84 -11.27 -10.03
CA ALA A 65 -2.73 -12.21 -10.14
C ALA A 65 -3.15 -13.51 -10.86
N GLU A 66 -4.33 -14.04 -10.53
CA GLU A 66 -4.91 -15.21 -11.20
C GLU A 66 -5.32 -14.88 -12.65
N TYR A 67 -6.04 -13.78 -12.84
CA TYR A 67 -6.57 -13.38 -14.15
C TYR A 67 -5.46 -13.16 -15.19
N PHE A 68 -4.38 -12.48 -14.82
CA PHE A 68 -3.25 -12.24 -15.71
C PHE A 68 -2.23 -13.38 -15.70
N ASN A 69 -2.38 -14.36 -14.80
CA ASN A 69 -1.39 -15.41 -14.55
C ASN A 69 0.03 -14.84 -14.29
N ILE A 70 0.08 -13.71 -13.58
CA ILE A 70 1.32 -12.99 -13.23
C ILE A 70 1.22 -12.59 -11.76
N LYS A 71 2.20 -13.03 -10.95
CA LYS A 71 2.24 -12.70 -9.52
C LYS A 71 2.60 -11.23 -9.30
N TYR A 72 2.07 -10.66 -8.22
CA TYR A 72 2.51 -9.34 -7.77
C TYR A 72 4.00 -9.38 -7.36
N PRO A 73 4.84 -8.45 -7.87
CA PRO A 73 6.29 -8.63 -7.83
C PRO A 73 6.96 -8.18 -6.52
N ILE A 74 6.22 -7.57 -5.59
CA ILE A 74 6.75 -7.01 -4.34
C ILE A 74 5.95 -7.48 -3.12
N ALA A 75 6.58 -7.49 -1.95
CA ALA A 75 6.02 -8.13 -0.74
C ALA A 75 4.85 -7.39 -0.06
N LYS A 76 4.58 -6.15 -0.47
CA LYS A 76 3.51 -5.33 0.11
C LYS A 76 2.87 -4.39 -0.91
N ALA A 77 1.62 -4.02 -0.68
CA ALA A 77 0.97 -2.90 -1.35
C ALA A 77 0.32 -1.98 -0.31
N ASP A 78 0.75 -0.71 -0.33
CA ASP A 78 0.27 0.33 0.58
C ASP A 78 -0.68 1.27 -0.16
N GLN A 79 -1.84 1.56 0.43
CA GLN A 79 -2.78 2.58 0.00
C GLN A 79 -2.78 3.69 1.04
N ILE A 80 -2.84 4.94 0.61
CA ILE A 80 -2.82 6.09 1.53
C ILE A 80 -3.87 7.12 1.14
N ALA A 81 -4.67 7.53 2.11
CA ALA A 81 -5.60 8.63 1.96
C ALA A 81 -4.86 9.97 2.16
N ILE A 82 -4.55 10.65 1.05
CA ILE A 82 -3.91 11.98 1.06
C ILE A 82 -5.01 13.06 1.08
N PRO A 83 -5.06 13.94 2.10
CA PRO A 83 -6.13 14.94 2.22
C PRO A 83 -6.17 15.97 1.09
N ASP A 84 -5.00 16.36 0.59
CA ASP A 84 -4.83 17.27 -0.54
C ASP A 84 -4.17 16.49 -1.68
N PHE A 85 -5.01 15.98 -2.58
CA PHE A 85 -4.61 15.24 -3.76
C PHE A 85 -5.20 15.94 -4.97
N ALA A 86 -4.36 16.22 -5.97
CA ALA A 86 -4.68 17.08 -7.11
C ALA A 86 -6.08 16.79 -7.69
N SER A 87 -6.85 17.87 -7.89
CA SER A 87 -8.18 17.88 -8.50
C SER A 87 -8.10 18.02 -10.02
#